data_AF-W8EY96-F1
#
_entry.id   AF-W8EY96-F1
#
_cell.length_a   1.000
_cell.length_b   1.000
_cell.length_c   1.000
_cell.angle_alpha   90.00
_cell.angle_beta   90.00
_cell.angle_gamma   90.00
#
_symmetry.space_group_name_H-M   'P 1'
#
loop_
_entity.id
_entity.type
_entity.pdbx_description
1 polymer ?
#
loop_
_entity_poly.entity_id
_entity_poly.type
_entity_poly.pdbx_seq_one_letter_code
_entity_poly.pdbx_strand_id
1 'polypeptide(L)' 'MPEQYPKTRLLRDKTHYSPTDPDARISMKPGKARALSYLCSLAVDTAHGVMSHVQADFADSRDSLHLVFL' A
#
# COMPACT_ATOMS: atom_id res chain seq x y z
N MET A 1 -33.57 3.50 -12.18
CA MET A 1 -33.01 4.74 -11.58
C MET A 1 -31.67 4.38 -10.97
N PRO A 2 -30.51 4.71 -11.56
CA PRO A 2 -29.24 4.40 -10.90
C PRO A 2 -29.04 5.39 -9.74
N GLU A 3 -28.84 4.88 -8.53
CA GLU A 3 -28.50 5.68 -7.36
C GLU A 3 -27.19 6.43 -7.60
N GLN A 4 -27.25 7.76 -7.56
CA GLN A 4 -26.07 8.61 -7.49
C GLN A 4 -25.48 8.52 -6.07
N TYR A 5 -24.47 7.68 -5.88
CA TYR A 5 -23.66 7.73 -4.67
C TYR A 5 -23.03 9.14 -4.53
N PRO A 6 -23.08 9.76 -3.34
CA PRO A 6 -22.45 11.06 -3.12
C PRO A 6 -20.96 10.95 -3.47
N LYS A 7 -20.46 11.89 -4.29
CA LYS A 7 -19.04 11.98 -4.64
C LYS A 7 -18.22 12.21 -3.37
N THR A 8 -17.84 11.13 -2.70
CA THR A 8 -16.89 11.18 -1.59
C THR A 8 -15.60 11.76 -2.14
N ARG A 9 -15.10 12.83 -1.49
CA ARG A 9 -13.86 13.49 -1.89
C ARG A 9 -12.77 12.43 -1.89
N LEU A 10 -12.36 12.03 -3.10
CA LEU A 10 -11.44 10.93 -3.30
C LEU A 10 -10.12 11.28 -2.60
N LEU A 11 -9.81 10.59 -1.50
CA LEU A 11 -8.51 10.64 -0.82
C LEU A 11 -7.43 10.30 -1.87
N ARG A 12 -6.60 11.27 -2.22
CA ARG A 12 -5.51 11.16 -3.19
C ARG A 12 -4.31 11.92 -2.63
N ASP A 13 -3.10 11.51 -2.98
CA ASP A 13 -1.84 12.05 -2.45
C ASP A 13 -1.78 13.59 -2.44
N LYS A 14 -2.29 14.24 -3.49
CA LYS A 14 -2.32 15.71 -3.59
C LYS A 14 -3.16 16.42 -2.52
N THR A 15 -4.07 15.70 -1.88
CA THR A 15 -5.02 16.26 -0.90
C THR A 15 -4.76 15.79 0.52
N HIS A 16 -4.03 14.68 0.68
CA HIS A 16 -3.80 14.01 1.95
C HIS A 16 -2.41 13.37 1.87
N TYR A 17 -1.41 14.08 2.40
CA TYR A 17 -0.04 13.62 2.52
C TYR A 17 0.36 13.61 4.00
N SER A 18 1.32 12.78 4.39
CA SER A 18 1.86 12.81 5.75
C SER A 18 2.92 13.91 5.87
N PRO A 19 2.77 14.87 6.80
CA PRO A 19 3.79 15.90 7.01
C PRO A 19 5.06 15.34 7.67
N THR A 20 4.98 14.18 8.33
CA THR A 20 6.12 13.50 8.97
C THR A 20 6.81 12.52 8.02
N ASP A 21 6.09 12.03 7.01
CA ASP A 21 6.60 11.08 6.04
C ASP A 21 6.16 11.48 4.62
N PRO A 22 6.98 12.30 3.92
CA PRO A 22 6.62 12.85 2.61
C PRO A 22 6.54 11.79 1.51
N ASP A 23 7.07 10.60 1.79
CA ASP A 23 7.08 9.48 0.87
C ASP A 23 5.83 8.59 0.98
N ALA A 24 5.00 8.80 2.01
CA ALA A 24 3.75 8.07 2.19
C ALA A 24 2.79 8.27 1.01
N ARG A 25 2.34 7.16 0.41
CA ARG A 25 1.39 7.17 -0.73
C ARG A 25 0.05 6.55 -0.35
N ILE A 26 -1.04 7.07 -0.92
CA ILE A 26 -2.38 6.52 -0.74
C ILE A 26 -2.61 5.40 -1.75
N SER A 27 -2.80 4.19 -1.25
CA SER A 27 -3.15 3.06 -2.11
C SER A 27 -4.60 3.18 -2.57
N MET A 28 -4.83 3.14 -3.90
CA MET A 28 -6.17 3.11 -4.49
C MET A 28 -6.54 1.67 -4.88
N LYS A 29 -7.17 0.94 -3.94
CA LYS A 29 -7.70 -0.41 -4.18
C LYS A 29 -9.22 -0.36 -4.39
N PRO A 30 -9.77 -0.90 -5.50
CA PRO A 30 -11.23 -0.97 -5.70
C PRO A 30 -11.91 -1.72 -4.54
N GLY A 31 -12.98 -1.17 -3.99
CA GLY A 31 -13.75 -1.79 -2.90
C GLY A 31 -13.11 -1.73 -1.50
N LYS A 32 -11.93 -1.10 -1.34
CA LYS A 32 -11.30 -0.88 -0.02
C LYS A 32 -11.20 0.61 0.30
N ALA A 33 -11.18 0.92 1.60
CA ALA A 33 -10.92 2.28 2.06
C ALA A 33 -9.54 2.76 1.56
N ARG A 34 -9.47 4.03 1.16
CA ARG A 34 -8.23 4.68 0.72
C ARG A 34 -7.44 5.06 1.98
N ALA A 35 -6.26 4.48 2.15
CA ALA A 35 -5.38 4.73 3.29
C ALA A 35 -3.94 4.92 2.83
N LEU A 36 -3.11 5.57 3.66
CA LEU A 36 -1.66 5.60 3.48
C LEU A 36 -1.12 4.18 3.67
N SER A 37 -0.24 3.75 2.77
CA SER A 37 0.33 2.40 2.80
C SER A 37 1.78 2.42 2.33
N TYR A 38 2.56 1.47 2.82
CA TYR A 38 3.89 1.11 2.31
C TYR A 38 3.85 -0.29 1.73
N LEU A 39 4.69 -0.55 0.74
CA LEU A 39 5.00 -1.92 0.34
C LEU A 39 6.05 -2.44 1.33
N CYS A 40 5.85 -3.62 1.91
CA CYS A 40 6.77 -4.19 2.89
C CYS A 40 7.21 -5.57 2.43
N SER A 41 8.53 -5.75 2.31
CA SER A 41 9.18 -7.01 1.98
C SER A 41 9.85 -7.58 3.23
N LEU A 42 9.51 -8.83 3.59
CA LEU A 42 10.03 -9.53 4.75
C LEU A 42 10.65 -10.86 4.32
N ALA A 43 11.92 -11.08 4.68
CA ALA A 43 12.60 -12.36 4.49
C ALA A 43 12.67 -13.12 5.82
N VAL A 44 12.39 -14.42 5.77
CA VAL A 44 12.42 -15.31 6.93
C VAL A 44 13.32 -16.49 6.60
N ASP A 45 14.26 -16.79 7.50
CA ASP A 45 14.95 -18.07 7.50
C ASP A 45 13.97 -19.14 8.02
N THR A 46 13.48 -19.96 7.09
CA THR A 46 12.50 -21.00 7.38
C THR A 46 13.06 -22.15 8.23
N ALA A 47 14.38 -22.31 8.33
CA ALA A 47 14.98 -23.36 9.16
C ALA A 47 14.92 -23.01 10.65
N HIS A 48 15.11 -21.74 11.00
CA HIS A 48 15.14 -21.27 12.39
C HIS A 48 13.92 -20.43 12.79
N GLY A 49 13.04 -20.09 11.83
CA GLY A 49 11.88 -19.22 12.05
C GLY A 49 12.25 -17.77 12.36
N VAL A 50 13.45 -17.33 11.94
CA VAL A 50 13.98 -16.00 12.26
C VAL A 50 13.74 -15.05 11.09
N MET A 51 13.25 -13.84 11.39
CA MET A 51 13.19 -12.76 10.40
C MET A 51 14.60 -12.25 10.14
N SER A 52 15.11 -12.44 8.92
CA SER A 52 16.47 -12.05 8.56
C SER A 52 16.56 -10.63 8.03
N HIS A 53 15.49 -10.14 7.38
CA HIS A 53 15.47 -8.82 6.75
C HIS A 53 14.06 -8.28 6.62
N VAL A 54 13.89 -6.97 6.83
CA VAL A 54 12.66 -6.23 6.58
C VAL A 54 12.99 -4.95 5.81
N GLN A 55 12.22 -4.66 4.77
CA GLN A 55 12.34 -3.44 3.98
C GLN A 55 10.96 -2.87 3.69
N ALA A 56 10.86 -1.54 3.77
CA ALA A 56 9.69 -0.80 3.34
C ALA A 56 10.03 0.02 2.10
N ASP A 57 9.17 -0.08 1.09
CA ASP A 57 9.26 0.62 -0.19
C ASP A 57 7.96 1.40 -0.44
N PHE A 58 7.98 2.26 -1.47
CA PHE A 58 6.79 3.02 -1.84
C PHE A 58 5.66 2.11 -2.33
N ALA A 59 4.44 2.38 -1.90
CA ALA A 59 3.24 1.66 -2.34
C ALA A 59 2.71 2.17 -3.70
N ASP A 60 3.60 2.48 -4.62
CA ASP A 60 3.31 2.99 -5.96
C ASP A 60 3.12 1.88 -7.00
N SER A 61 3.55 0.66 -6.66
CA SER A 61 3.52 -0.51 -7.51
C SER A 61 2.47 -1.53 -7.04
N ARG A 62 2.08 -2.44 -7.95
CA ARG A 62 1.15 -3.53 -7.61
C ARG A 62 1.90 -4.60 -6.80
N ASP A 63 1.29 -5.02 -5.69
CA ASP A 63 1.78 -6.12 -4.85
C ASP A 63 2.11 -7.39 -5.69
N SER A 64 1.34 -7.65 -6.75
CA SER A 64 1.52 -8.80 -7.64
C SER A 64 2.83 -8.84 -8.42
N LEU A 65 3.56 -7.72 -8.53
CA LEU A 65 4.86 -7.65 -9.20
C LEU A 65 6.00 -8.19 -8.32
N HIS A 66 5.78 -8.29 -7.01
CA HIS A 66 6.80 -8.67 -6.02
C HIS A 66 6.65 -10.13 -5.55
N LEU A 67 5.71 -10.87 -6.14
CA LEU A 67 5.67 -12.32 -6.03
C LEU A 67 6.79 -12.89 -6.90
N VAL A 68 7.72 -13.61 -6.28
CA VAL A 68 8.68 -14.44 -7.01
C VAL A 68 7.87 -15.47 -7.81
N PHE A 69 7.83 -15.34 -9.13
CA PHE A 69 7.34 -16.40 -10.00
C PHE A 69 8.31 -17.57 -9.89
N LEU A 70 7.80 -18.74 -9.49
CA LEU A 70 8.43 -20.03 -9.77
C LEU A 70 8.16 -20.44 -11.22
#